data_AF-A0A7C6HCB8-F1
#
_entry.id   AF-A0A7C6HCB8-F1
#
_cell.length_a   1.000
_cell.length_b   1.000
_cell.length_c   1.000
_cell.angle_alpha   90.00
_cell.angle_beta   90.00
_cell.angle_gamma   90.00
#
_symmetry.space_group_name_H-M   'P 1'
#
loop_
_entity.id
_entity.type
_entity.pdbx_description
1 polymer ?
#
loop_
_entity_poly.entity_id
_entity_poly.type
_entity_poly.pdbx_seq_one_letter_code
_entity_poly.pdbx_strand_id
1 'polypeptide(L)' 'MYNLLGGYPYKVDVEIVNNVDVILEGSVQIITSDAIVLNKCYSWYNLVAAVLEEKFPDIPIINLSSPNEYYGGIA' A
#
# COMPACT_ATOMS: atom_id res chain seq x y z
N MET A 1 -1.87 10.27 19.20
CA MET A 1 -2.19 9.74 17.86
C MET A 1 -2.70 10.81 16.89
N TYR A 2 -3.61 11.72 17.31
CA TYR A 2 -4.27 12.69 16.40
C TYR A 2 -3.39 13.81 15.79
N ASN A 3 -2.16 14.01 16.25
CA ASN A 3 -1.32 15.15 15.81
C ASN A 3 -0.44 14.85 14.59
N LEU A 4 -0.46 13.62 14.04
CA LEU A 4 0.47 13.22 12.99
C LEU A 4 0.28 13.96 11.66
N LEU A 5 -0.93 14.46 11.42
CA LEU A 5 -1.31 15.11 10.16
C LEU A 5 -1.63 16.61 10.34
N GLY A 6 -1.38 17.19 11.51
CA GLY A 6 -1.85 18.53 11.92
C GLY A 6 -1.39 19.73 11.06
N GLY A 7 -0.60 19.52 10.00
CA GLY A 7 -0.18 20.53 9.02
C GLY A 7 -0.66 20.28 7.59
N TYR A 8 -1.38 19.18 7.33
CA TYR A 8 -1.90 18.86 5.99
C TYR A 8 -3.39 19.22 5.89
N PRO A 9 -3.88 19.67 4.73
CA PRO A 9 -5.31 19.85 4.50
C PRO A 9 -5.95 18.49 4.22
N TYR A 10 -6.51 17.84 5.24
CA TYR A 10 -7.25 16.60 5.11
C TYR A 10 -8.55 16.64 5.92
N LYS A 11 -9.55 15.89 5.45
CA LYS A 11 -10.79 15.63 6.18
C LYS A 11 -10.81 14.14 6.51
N VAL A 12 -11.01 13.82 7.78
CA VAL A 12 -11.24 12.43 8.21
C VAL A 12 -12.73 12.24 8.40
N ASP A 13 -13.22 11.14 7.87
CA ASP A 13 -14.55 10.63 8.17
C ASP A 13 -14.40 9.20 8.73
N VAL A 14 -15.27 8.84 9.67
CA VAL A 14 -15.27 7.51 10.28
C VAL A 14 -16.67 6.94 10.19
N GLU A 15 -16.79 5.85 9.44
CA GLU A 15 -18.04 5.12 9.28
C GLU A 15 -17.94 3.74 9.93
N ILE A 16 -18.95 3.38 10.73
CA ILE A 16 -19.07 2.03 11.28
C ILE A 16 -20.04 1.27 10.38
N VAL A 17 -19.52 0.28 9.68
CA VAL A 17 -20.27 -0.54 8.71
C VAL A 17 -20.23 -2.01 9.09
N ASN A 18 -21.27 -2.74 8.69
CA ASN A 18 -21.28 -4.19 8.81
C ASN A 18 -20.51 -4.80 7.64
N ASN A 19 -19.66 -5.79 7.93
CA ASN A 19 -18.87 -6.53 6.94
C ASN A 19 -18.02 -5.60 6.03
N VAL A 20 -17.04 -4.95 6.67
CA VAL A 20 -16.16 -3.96 6.01
C VAL A 20 -15.40 -4.54 4.82
N ASP A 21 -15.07 -5.83 4.84
CA ASP A 21 -14.34 -6.51 3.78
C ASP A 21 -15.06 -6.38 2.43
N VAL A 22 -16.38 -6.65 2.40
CA VAL A 22 -17.18 -6.57 1.16
C VAL A 22 -17.19 -5.16 0.56
N ILE A 23 -17.18 -4.13 1.41
CA ILE A 23 -17.16 -2.73 0.98
C ILE A 23 -15.78 -2.36 0.43
N LEU A 24 -14.72 -2.73 1.14
CA LEU A 24 -13.35 -2.42 0.72
C LEU A 24 -12.93 -3.20 -0.53
N GLU A 25 -13.37 -4.45 -0.69
CA GLU A 25 -13.15 -5.26 -1.90
C GLU A 25 -13.70 -4.56 -3.16
N GLY A 26 -14.85 -3.87 -3.07
CA GLY A 26 -15.45 -3.13 -4.19
C GLY A 26 -14.91 -1.71 -4.40
N SER A 27 -14.01 -1.25 -3.53
CA SER A 27 -13.55 0.14 -3.51
C SER A 27 -12.25 0.34 -4.28
N VAL A 28 -12.01 1.57 -4.72
CA VAL A 28 -10.77 2.01 -5.37
C VAL A 28 -9.87 2.72 -4.36
N GLN A 29 -8.56 2.72 -4.61
CA GLN A 29 -7.58 3.51 -3.85
C GLN A 29 -7.50 3.15 -2.36
N ILE A 30 -7.57 1.85 -2.05
CA ILE A 30 -7.57 1.35 -0.67
C ILE A 30 -6.16 1.36 -0.06
N ILE A 31 -6.08 1.75 1.21
CA ILE A 31 -4.90 1.57 2.07
C ILE A 31 -5.33 0.69 3.23
N THR A 32 -4.82 -0.53 3.30
CA THR A 32 -5.11 -1.49 4.37
C THR A 32 -3.92 -2.40 4.63
N SER A 33 -3.82 -2.93 5.84
CA SER A 33 -2.87 -4.00 6.18
C SER A 33 -3.47 -5.40 6.01
N ASP A 34 -4.78 -5.51 5.73
CA ASP A 34 -5.43 -6.79 5.53
C ASP A 34 -5.12 -7.36 4.13
N ALA A 35 -4.39 -8.47 4.10
CA ALA A 35 -3.95 -9.12 2.87
C ALA A 35 -5.12 -9.72 2.06
N ILE A 36 -6.24 -10.10 2.69
CA ILE A 36 -7.40 -10.65 1.98
C ILE A 36 -8.06 -9.56 1.15
N VAL A 37 -8.22 -8.37 1.74
CA VAL A 37 -8.78 -7.20 1.05
C VAL A 37 -7.86 -6.76 -0.10
N LEU A 38 -6.54 -6.73 0.11
CA LEU A 38 -5.58 -6.34 -0.95
C LEU A 38 -5.65 -7.24 -2.20
N ASN A 39 -5.92 -8.53 -2.03
CA ASN A 39 -6.03 -9.48 -3.15
C ASN A 39 -7.28 -9.28 -4.02
N LYS A 40 -8.30 -8.61 -3.49
CA LYS A 40 -9.62 -8.50 -4.13
C LYS A 40 -10.03 -7.08 -4.45
N CYS A 41 -9.42 -6.08 -3.81
CA CYS A 41 -9.71 -4.68 -4.08
C CYS A 41 -9.32 -4.27 -5.51
N TYR A 42 -10.01 -3.26 -6.04
CA TYR A 42 -9.79 -2.82 -7.41
C TYR A 42 -8.41 -2.14 -7.60
N SER A 43 -7.99 -1.36 -6.60
CA SER A 43 -6.67 -0.73 -6.58
C SER A 43 -6.28 -0.35 -5.15
N TRP A 44 -4.98 -0.37 -4.87
CA TRP A 44 -4.42 -0.05 -3.56
C TRP A 44 -3.09 0.69 -3.68
N TYR A 45 -2.69 1.37 -2.61
CA TYR A 45 -1.40 2.06 -2.54
C TYR A 45 -0.38 1.26 -1.74
N ASN A 46 0.78 0.97 -2.34
CA ASN A 46 1.91 0.38 -1.65
C ASN A 46 2.74 1.44 -0.91
N LEU A 47 2.23 1.89 0.23
CA LEU A 47 2.94 2.88 1.05
C LEU A 47 4.29 2.36 1.57
N VAL A 48 4.42 1.05 1.78
CA VAL A 48 5.68 0.45 2.23
C VAL A 48 6.77 0.66 1.18
N ALA A 49 6.49 0.34 -0.09
CA ALA A 49 7.44 0.57 -1.18
C ALA A 49 7.84 2.05 -1.27
N ALA A 50 6.86 2.97 -1.22
CA ALA A 50 7.13 4.41 -1.28
C ALA A 50 8.01 4.89 -0.11
N VAL A 51 7.77 4.42 1.11
CA VAL A 51 8.59 4.78 2.28
C VAL A 51 10.01 4.21 2.17
N LEU A 52 10.16 2.98 1.66
CA LEU A 52 11.47 2.37 1.46
C LEU A 52 12.30 3.16 0.43
N GLU A 53 11.70 3.52 -0.70
CA GLU A 53 12.35 4.34 -1.73
C GLU A 53 12.76 5.73 -1.20
N GLU A 54 11.90 6.39 -0.42
CA GLU A 54 12.18 7.73 0.11
C GLU A 54 13.22 7.73 1.23
N LYS A 55 13.08 6.80 2.19
CA LYS A 55 13.87 6.82 3.43
C LYS A 55 15.13 5.97 3.38
N PHE A 56 15.17 5.00 2.47
CA PHE A 56 16.21 4.00 2.39
C PHE A 56 16.64 3.76 0.93
N PRO A 57 17.08 4.80 0.19
CA PRO A 57 17.36 4.68 -1.25
C PRO A 57 18.46 3.66 -1.59
N ASP A 58 19.34 3.36 -0.64
CA ASP A 58 20.50 2.47 -0.84
C ASP A 58 20.25 1.01 -0.43
N ILE A 59 19.02 0.64 -0.03
CA ILE A 59 18.73 -0.75 0.32
C ILE A 59 18.45 -1.59 -0.94
N PRO A 60 19.00 -2.82 -1.02
CA PRO A 60 18.63 -3.73 -2.10
C PRO A 60 17.16 -4.15 -1.98
N ILE A 61 16.32 -3.76 -2.94
CA ILE A 61 14.91 -4.15 -3.02
C ILE A 61 14.77 -5.21 -4.10
N ILE A 62 14.24 -6.37 -3.73
CA ILE A 62 13.90 -7.44 -4.68
C ILE A 62 12.43 -7.26 -5.10
N ASN A 63 12.21 -6.93 -6.37
CA ASN A 63 10.86 -6.83 -6.92
C ASN A 63 10.38 -8.21 -7.40
N LEU A 64 9.37 -8.74 -6.71
CA LEU A 64 8.78 -10.04 -7.04
C LEU A 64 7.61 -9.95 -8.03
N SER A 65 7.24 -8.75 -8.47
CA SER A 65 6.11 -8.51 -9.38
C SER A 65 6.40 -8.97 -10.81
N SER A 66 7.67 -9.20 -11.15
CA SER A 66 8.12 -9.60 -12.48
C SER A 66 8.96 -10.88 -12.40
N PRO A 67 8.35 -12.09 -12.44
CA PRO A 67 9.08 -13.35 -12.29
C PRO A 67 10.13 -13.64 -13.37
N ASN A 68 10.16 -12.88 -14.46
CA ASN A 68 10.92 -13.20 -15.68
C ASN A 68 12.00 -12.18 -16.09
N GLU A 69 12.34 -11.19 -15.25
CA GLU A 69 13.56 -10.41 -15.50
C GLU A 69 14.77 -11.12 -14.90
N TYR A 70 15.23 -12.16 -15.60
CA TYR A 70 16.58 -12.69 -15.43
C TYR A 70 17.56 -11.59 -15.89
N TYR A 71 18.06 -10.80 -14.94
CA TYR A 71 19.20 -9.93 -15.21
C TYR A 71 20.42 -10.82 -15.43
N GLY A 72 20.69 -11.10 -16.71
CA GLY A 72 21.93 -11.72 -17.13
C GLY A 72 23.12 -10.85 -16.70
N GLY A 73 23.99 -11.44 -15.87
CA GLY A 73 25.40 -11.08 -15.71
C GLY A 73 25.69 -9.98 -14.67
N ILE A 74 26.35 -10.35 -13.57
CA ILE A 74 27.81 -10.25 -13.43
C ILE A 74 28.32 -11.15 -12.28
N ALA A 75 29.39 -11.91 -12.61
CA ALA A 75 30.24 -12.80 -11.80
C ALA A 75 29.64 -14.11 -11.27
#